data_AF-A0A3M0NMA4-F1
#
_entry.id   AF-A0A3M0NMA4-F1
#
_cell.length_a   1.000
_cell.length_b   1.000
_cell.length_c   1.000
_cell.angle_alpha   90.00
_cell.angle_beta   90.00
_cell.angle_gamma   90.00
#
_symmetry.space_group_name_H-M   'P 1'
#
loop_
_entity.id
_entity.type
_entity.pdbx_description
1 polymer ?
#
loop_
_entity_poly.entity_id
_entity_poly.type
_entity_poly.pdbx_seq_one_letter_code
_entity_poly.pdbx_strand_id
1 'polypeptide(L)' 'MADNKVSEAQRKANKKWDEKNKERKSYINKRSTAKSFILNLATQEDLETIKKYVAQRENELNK' A
#
# COMPACT_ATOMS: atom_id res chain seq x y z
N MET A 1 15.79 -19.69 -15.67
CA MET A 1 15.07 -18.97 -14.60
C MET A 1 16.04 -18.81 -13.44
N ALA A 2 16.66 -17.65 -13.25
CA ALA A 2 17.61 -17.45 -12.17
C ALA A 2 16.83 -17.38 -10.84
N ASP A 3 17.06 -18.36 -9.95
CA ASP A 3 16.52 -18.37 -8.60
C ASP A 3 17.12 -17.17 -7.84
N ASN A 4 16.42 -16.04 -7.85
CA ASN A 4 16.85 -14.79 -7.21
C ASN A 4 16.64 -14.90 -5.69
N LYS A 5 17.29 -15.89 -5.08
CA LYS A 5 17.19 -16.19 -3.66
C LYS A 5 18.03 -15.19 -2.91
N VAL A 6 17.35 -14.25 -2.28
CA VAL A 6 17.96 -13.27 -1.37
C VAL A 6 18.71 -14.02 -0.27
N SER A 7 20.03 -13.78 -0.17
CA SER A 7 20.93 -14.37 0.82
C SER A 7 20.42 -14.08 2.24
N GLU A 8 20.69 -14.96 3.20
CA GLU A 8 20.30 -14.73 4.60
C GLU A 8 20.82 -13.40 5.15
N ALA A 9 22.03 -12.99 4.73
CA ALA A 9 22.60 -11.69 5.12
C ALA A 9 21.76 -10.53 4.59
N GLN A 10 21.32 -10.61 3.34
CA GLN A 10 20.44 -9.60 2.72
C GLN A 10 19.05 -9.62 3.37
N ARG A 11 18.50 -10.78 3.75
CA ARG A 11 17.23 -10.85 4.50
C ARG A 11 17.34 -10.16 5.85
N LYS A 12 18.43 -10.38 6.60
CA LYS A 12 18.67 -9.70 7.89
C LYS A 12 18.79 -8.19 7.72
N ALA A 13 19.49 -7.74 6.68
CA ALA A 13 19.61 -6.32 6.35
C ALA A 13 18.25 -5.70 5.98
N ASN A 14 17.48 -6.36 5.11
CA ASN A 14 16.13 -5.93 4.74
C ASN A 14 15.20 -5.89 5.94
N LYS A 15 15.25 -6.89 6.82
CA LYS A 15 14.46 -6.92 8.06
C LYS A 15 14.78 -5.71 8.95
N LYS A 16 16.06 -5.40 9.15
CA LYS A 16 16.49 -4.24 9.95
C LYS A 16 16.05 -2.91 9.32
N TRP A 17 16.08 -2.80 8.00
CA TRP A 17 15.58 -1.62 7.30
C TRP A 17 14.05 -1.51 7.39
N ASP A 18 13.33 -2.62 7.22
CA ASP A 18 11.88 -2.72 7.32
C ASP A 18 11.38 -2.35 8.72
N GLU A 19 12.08 -2.79 9.77
CA GLU A 19 11.77 -2.42 11.16
C GLU A 19 11.91 -0.93 11.39
N LYS A 20 12.96 -0.30 10.85
CA LYS A 20 13.17 1.16 10.92
C LYS A 20 12.19 1.95 10.07
N ASN A 21 11.66 1.37 9.00
CA ASN A 21 10.79 2.03 8.02
C ASN A 21 9.37 1.45 8.01
N LYS A 22 8.92 0.92 9.15
CA LYS A 22 7.65 0.19 9.27
C LYS A 22 6.46 1.01 8.79
N GLU A 23 6.42 2.29 9.12
CA GLU A 23 5.34 3.20 8.71
C GLU A 23 5.34 3.44 7.20
N ARG A 24 6.51 3.75 6.63
CA ARG A 24 6.67 3.95 5.18
C ARG A 24 6.29 2.70 4.39
N LYS A 25 6.72 1.52 4.87
CA LYS A 25 6.33 0.23 4.28
C LYS A 25 4.82 0.00 4.37
N SER A 26 4.22 0.26 5.54
CA SER A 26 2.78 0.15 5.74
C SER A 26 2.02 1.06 4.77
N TYR A 27 2.46 2.31 4.61
CA TYR A 27 1.89 3.25 3.66
C TYR A 27 1.94 2.74 2.22
N ILE A 28 3.11 2.29 1.75
CA ILE A 28 3.29 1.77 0.39
C ILE A 28 2.40 0.55 0.15
N ASN A 29 2.38 -0.39 1.11
CA ASN A 29 1.55 -1.59 1.03
C ASN A 29 0.06 -1.24 0.93
N LYS A 30 -0.43 -0.40 1.85
CA LYS A 30 -1.83 0.06 1.84
C LYS A 30 -2.18 0.75 0.53
N ARG A 31 -1.31 1.62 0.02
CA ARG A 31 -1.51 2.31 -1.27
C ARG A 31 -1.60 1.32 -2.44
N SER A 32 -0.69 0.35 -2.49
CA SER A 32 -0.68 -0.65 -3.56
C SER A 32 -1.90 -1.56 -3.50
N THR A 33 -2.29 -2.01 -2.30
CA THR A 33 -3.48 -2.83 -2.09
C THR A 33 -4.74 -2.06 -2.47
N ALA A 34 -4.88 -0.80 -2.05
CA ALA A 34 -6.02 0.04 -2.40
C ALA A 34 -6.13 0.23 -3.92
N LYS A 35 -5.02 0.52 -4.61
CA LYS A 35 -5.01 0.60 -6.08
C LYS A 35 -5.47 -0.70 -6.72
N SER A 36 -4.94 -1.84 -6.28
CA SER A 36 -5.33 -3.15 -6.84
C SER A 36 -6.80 -3.45 -6.61
N PHE A 37 -7.31 -3.15 -5.41
CA PHE A 37 -8.73 -3.33 -5.09
C PHE A 37 -9.62 -2.52 -6.02
N ILE A 38 -9.36 -1.21 -6.13
CA ILE A 38 -10.15 -0.29 -6.96
C ILE A 38 -10.16 -0.73 -8.44
N LEU A 39 -9.02 -1.18 -8.96
CA LEU A 39 -8.90 -1.49 -10.39
C LEU A 39 -9.38 -2.89 -10.78
N ASN A 40 -9.26 -3.87 -9.87
CA ASN A 40 -9.42 -5.28 -10.24
C ASN A 40 -10.56 -6.00 -9.49
N LEU A 41 -11.01 -5.48 -8.34
CA LEU A 41 -11.93 -6.20 -7.45
C LEU A 41 -13.20 -5.40 -7.12
N ALA A 42 -13.11 -4.07 -7.06
CA ALA A 42 -14.19 -3.21 -6.61
C ALA A 42 -15.43 -3.31 -7.51
N THR A 43 -16.60 -3.42 -6.88
CA THR A 43 -17.90 -3.31 -7.57
C THR A 43 -18.27 -1.85 -7.81
N GLN A 44 -19.33 -1.61 -8.58
CA GLN A 44 -19.84 -0.26 -8.83
C GLN A 44 -20.18 0.48 -7.52
N GLU A 45 -20.82 -0.19 -6.57
CA GLU A 45 -21.18 0.37 -5.26
C GLU A 45 -19.94 0.72 -4.42
N ASP A 46 -18.91 -0.14 -4.47
CA ASP A 46 -17.64 0.13 -3.81
C ASP A 46 -16.98 1.39 -4.38
N LEU A 47 -16.98 1.55 -5.71
CA LEU A 47 -16.39 2.71 -6.37
C LEU A 47 -17.11 4.01 -5.98
N GLU A 48 -18.44 4.00 -5.90
CA GLU A 48 -19.20 5.16 -5.44
C GLU A 48 -18.89 5.53 -3.99
N THR A 49 -18.79 4.51 -3.13
CA THR A 49 -18.45 4.70 -1.72
C THR A 49 -17.02 5.24 -1.56
N ILE A 50 -16.06 4.71 -2.31
CA ILE A 50 -14.67 5.17 -2.31
C ILE A 50 -14.58 6.64 -2.76
N LYS A 51 -15.33 7.04 -3.80
CA LYS A 51 -15.39 8.44 -4.24
C LYS A 51 -15.86 9.37 -3.11
N LYS A 52 -16.86 8.96 -2.33
CA LYS A 52 -17.32 9.73 -1.15
C LYS A 52 -16.23 9.89 -0.10
N TYR A 53 -15.49 8.81 0.21
CA TYR A 53 -14.37 8.88 1.14
C TYR A 53 -13.23 9.79 0.65
N VAL A 54 -12.92 9.76 -0.64
CA VAL A 54 -11.93 10.66 -1.25
C VAL A 54 -12.36 12.12 -1.09
N ALA A 55 -13.61 12.45 -1.44
CA ALA A 55 -14.14 13.80 -1.31
C ALA A 55 -14.11 14.30 0.16
N GLN A 56 -14.47 13.44 1.12
CA GLN A 56 -14.35 13.78 2.54
C GLN A 56 -12.90 14.09 2.93
N ARG A 57 -11.94 13.25 2.52
CA ARG A 57 -10.53 13.41 2.86
C ARG A 57 -9.92 14.67 2.24
N GLU A 58 -10.27 15.00 1.01
CA GLU A 58 -9.83 16.23 0.33
C GLU A 58 -10.36 17.48 1.05
N ASN A 59 -11.61 17.47 1.49
CA ASN A 59 -12.18 18.56 2.30
C ASN A 59 -11.46 18.73 3.65
N GLU A 60 -11.02 17.64 4.27
CA GLU A 60 -10.21 17.70 5.50
C GLU A 60 -8.78 18.20 5.27
N LEU A 61 -8.22 18.01 4.06
CA LEU A 61 -6.87 18.49 3.69
C LEU A 61 -6.84 19.96 3.26
N ASN A 62 -7.93 20.43 2.68
CA ASN A 62 -8.07 21.81 2.20
C ASN A 62 -8.62 22.77 3.27
N LYS A 63 -8.82 22.29 4.51
CA LYS A 63 -9.11 23.08 5.70
C LYS A 63 -7.82 23.42 6.44
#